data_AF-A0A956NHZ4-F1
#
_entry.id   AF-A0A956NHZ4-F1
#
_cell.length_a   1.000
_cell.length_b   1.000
_cell.length_c   1.000
_cell.angle_alpha   90.00
_cell.angle_beta   90.00
_cell.angle_gamma   90.00
#
_symmetry.space_group_name_H-M   'P 1'
#
loop_
_entity.id
_entity.type
_entity.pdbx_description
1 polymer ?
#
loop_
_entity_poly.entity_id
_entity_poly.type
_entity_poly.pdbx_seq_one_letter_code
_entity_poly.pdbx_strand_id
1 'polypeptide(L)'
;MGSDFYQVGELDATPSLTQLEAEQIAAADLPFNPVTDEIQDEIDLVVLPYPTGVDQVEYHLAYRLRVETADPLGIWVTHVDAHTGDILWRYNDVHFFSGNTQGDVQQDTYCNGESSDPLAYMEVSVSGQGTTTSDVDGNWSIGAGSGSATVTSQFFGPYCNVNRSSGQGSDAQFSGTADGGTPFTVDWNDGNSRQDERDVFESVTDVHEFIRVFDPTFAYINQRIVANVGVSGTCNAYWNGTINFYNAGGGCANTGEIQGVVHHEFGHGVQASILGSQGNEGLGEGNADILANFITNESVIGRGFNQGNCVTGIRDSDNALQYPEDLTGEVHADGEVIAGVVWDVWKNLEVTLGSADGKLRAAELWHFGRTLEHPFNQADQVFSMFVADDDNGDLSDGTPNYAAICAAAQKHDTNGNGYSCPTLTDFVTVAHAPLTTPQSAGGLDFVCDVATTSGTIDDVTLHYTRNGLEGQATLAATGNPGEFGTTVPFSSGDQVTYYITAGSTTGNVGTAPQFAPFFVHEFDLTAEFDPMETDMGWSVNDEGTDNATTGVWTRVDPNGTAAQPEDDHTVDGTICWVTGQGAVNGGIGDN
;
A
#
# COMPACT_ATOMS: atom_id res chain seq x y z
N MET A 1 46.88 2.35 10.86
CA MET A 1 48.17 1.73 10.47
C MET A 1 49.13 1.81 11.65
N GLY A 2 49.20 0.76 12.48
CA GLY A 2 50.34 0.56 13.36
C GLY A 2 51.43 -0.13 12.55
N SER A 3 52.61 0.47 12.46
CA SER A 3 53.77 -0.16 11.83
C SER A 3 54.45 -1.05 12.87
N ASP A 4 53.90 -2.24 13.09
CA ASP A 4 54.56 -3.23 13.94
C ASP A 4 55.75 -3.81 13.17
N PHE A 5 56.95 -3.60 13.70
CA PHE A 5 58.18 -4.18 13.17
C PHE A 5 58.32 -5.61 13.71
N TYR A 6 58.13 -6.59 12.84
CA TYR A 6 58.40 -7.99 13.17
C TYR A 6 59.81 -8.35 12.70
N GLN A 7 60.64 -8.80 13.63
CA GLN A 7 61.97 -9.29 13.29
C GLN A 7 61.83 -10.69 12.67
N VAL A 8 61.79 -10.74 11.34
CA VAL A 8 61.90 -12.00 10.59
C VAL A 8 63.28 -12.59 10.92
N GLY A 9 63.33 -13.85 11.35
CA GLY A 9 64.58 -14.57 11.66
C GLY A 9 65.46 -14.78 10.43
N GLU A 10 66.39 -15.75 10.47
CA GLU A 10 67.12 -16.19 9.26
C GLU A 10 66.14 -16.90 8.30
N LEU A 11 65.41 -16.14 7.49
CA LEU A 11 64.65 -16.63 6.35
C LEU A 11 65.57 -16.65 5.12
N ASP A 12 65.73 -17.81 4.49
CA ASP A 12 66.42 -17.89 3.21
C ASP A 12 65.58 -17.15 2.16
N ALA A 13 66.12 -16.05 1.64
CA ALA A 13 65.45 -15.23 0.63
C ALA A 13 65.73 -15.71 -0.81
N THR A 14 66.44 -16.83 -0.96
CA THR A 14 66.78 -17.42 -2.27
C THR A 14 65.80 -18.55 -2.60
N PRO A 15 64.85 -18.35 -3.53
CA PRO A 15 63.89 -19.39 -3.86
C PRO A 15 64.60 -20.63 -4.42
N SER A 16 64.15 -21.81 -4.00
CA SER A 16 64.66 -23.09 -4.52
C SER A 16 63.85 -23.59 -5.73
N LEU A 17 62.61 -23.13 -5.85
CA LEU A 17 61.76 -23.32 -7.02
C LEU A 17 61.92 -22.18 -8.02
N THR A 18 61.76 -22.52 -9.30
CA THR A 18 61.61 -21.53 -10.37
C THR A 18 60.18 -20.98 -10.41
N GLN A 19 60.00 -19.80 -11.02
CA GLN A 19 58.67 -19.23 -11.24
C GLN A 19 57.76 -20.18 -12.03
N LEU A 20 58.29 -20.83 -13.07
CA LEU A 20 57.54 -21.80 -13.88
C LEU A 20 57.05 -23.01 -13.07
N GLU A 21 57.86 -23.51 -12.12
CA GLU A 21 57.42 -24.59 -11.23
C GLU A 21 56.31 -24.10 -10.29
N ALA A 22 56.40 -22.87 -9.77
CA ALA A 22 55.36 -22.27 -8.94
C ALA A 22 54.06 -22.03 -9.72
N GLU A 23 54.11 -21.61 -10.98
CA GLU A 23 52.94 -21.48 -11.88
C GLU A 23 52.22 -22.81 -12.05
N GLN A 24 52.95 -23.89 -12.32
CA GLN A 24 52.39 -25.23 -12.48
C GLN A 24 51.71 -25.72 -11.20
N ILE A 25 52.30 -25.43 -10.04
CA ILE A 25 51.72 -25.75 -8.72
C ILE A 25 50.49 -24.87 -8.45
N ALA A 26 50.54 -23.58 -8.80
CA ALA A 26 49.44 -22.65 -8.58
C ALA A 26 48.20 -22.99 -9.41
N ALA A 27 48.38 -23.52 -10.62
CA ALA A 27 47.29 -24.06 -11.43
C ALA A 27 46.86 -25.47 -11.02
N ALA A 28 47.73 -26.21 -10.31
CA ALA A 28 47.38 -27.53 -9.80
C ALA A 28 46.22 -27.45 -8.79
N ASP A 29 45.32 -28.42 -8.87
CA ASP A 29 44.09 -28.55 -8.09
C ASP A 29 43.01 -27.47 -8.36
N LEU A 30 43.20 -26.64 -9.39
CA LEU A 30 42.13 -25.85 -10.00
C LEU A 30 41.56 -26.60 -11.23
N PRO A 31 40.31 -26.35 -11.64
CA PRO A 31 39.75 -26.84 -12.90
C PRO A 31 40.38 -26.11 -14.12
N PHE A 32 41.70 -25.94 -14.12
CA PHE A 32 42.45 -25.13 -15.06
C PHE A 32 42.48 -25.78 -16.45
N ASN A 33 42.03 -25.04 -17.45
CA ASN A 33 42.07 -25.42 -18.85
C ASN A 33 43.08 -24.55 -19.62
N PRO A 34 44.23 -25.10 -20.06
CA PRO A 34 45.29 -24.32 -20.71
C PRO A 34 44.91 -23.70 -22.06
N VAL A 35 43.70 -23.97 -22.57
CA VAL A 35 43.15 -23.35 -23.78
C VAL A 35 42.36 -22.08 -23.47
N THR A 36 41.69 -22.01 -22.31
CA THR A 36 40.73 -20.95 -21.96
C THR A 36 41.14 -20.12 -20.75
N ASP A 37 42.11 -20.61 -19.98
CA ASP A 37 42.48 -20.10 -18.67
C ASP A 37 43.88 -19.50 -18.73
N GLU A 38 44.18 -18.57 -17.84
CA GLU A 38 45.42 -17.78 -17.84
C GLU A 38 46.07 -17.76 -16.45
N ILE A 39 47.39 -17.81 -16.42
CA ILE A 39 48.17 -17.46 -15.23
C ILE A 39 48.77 -16.10 -15.54
N GLN A 40 48.49 -15.09 -14.71
CA GLN A 40 48.96 -13.74 -14.99
C GLN A 40 50.49 -13.66 -14.93
N ASP A 41 51.09 -12.92 -15.87
CA ASP A 41 52.55 -12.77 -16.00
C ASP A 41 53.22 -12.11 -14.77
N GLU A 42 52.47 -11.35 -13.97
CA GLU A 42 53.00 -10.64 -12.80
C GLU A 42 53.04 -11.55 -11.57
N ILE A 43 54.24 -12.06 -11.26
CA ILE A 43 54.51 -12.93 -10.11
C ILE A 43 55.37 -12.18 -9.10
N ASP A 44 54.85 -12.03 -7.88
CA ASP A 44 55.58 -11.43 -6.78
C ASP A 44 56.24 -12.50 -5.91
N LEU A 45 57.51 -12.29 -5.56
CA LEU A 45 58.16 -13.03 -4.48
C LEU A 45 57.96 -12.25 -3.18
N VAL A 46 57.15 -12.80 -2.28
CA VAL A 46 56.72 -12.16 -1.03
C VAL A 46 57.20 -12.94 0.19
N VAL A 47 57.34 -12.24 1.32
CA VAL A 47 57.46 -12.88 2.63
C VAL A 47 56.05 -12.97 3.21
N LEU A 48 55.49 -14.18 3.27
CA LEU A 48 54.15 -14.44 3.78
C LEU A 48 54.22 -14.84 5.26
N PRO A 49 53.63 -14.07 6.19
CA PRO A 49 53.38 -14.54 7.55
C PRO A 49 52.28 -15.60 7.55
N TYR A 50 52.62 -16.83 7.90
CA TYR A 50 51.73 -17.98 8.00
C TYR A 50 51.42 -18.30 9.47
N PRO A 51 50.17 -18.16 9.94
CA PRO A 51 49.82 -18.42 11.32
C PRO A 51 49.82 -19.92 11.61
N THR A 52 50.67 -20.37 12.54
CA THR A 52 50.72 -21.76 13.02
C THR A 52 50.04 -21.96 14.37
N GLY A 53 49.56 -20.86 14.98
CA GLY A 53 48.77 -20.84 16.22
C GLY A 53 48.24 -19.45 16.53
N VAL A 54 47.51 -19.32 17.65
CA VAL A 54 46.83 -18.06 18.04
C VAL A 54 47.80 -16.88 18.21
N ASP A 55 49.03 -17.16 18.69
CA ASP A 55 50.10 -16.16 18.88
C ASP A 55 51.41 -16.58 18.19
N GLN A 56 51.34 -17.48 17.20
CA GLN A 56 52.51 -18.03 16.50
C GLN A 56 52.38 -17.82 14.99
N VAL A 57 53.39 -17.16 14.42
CA VAL A 57 53.53 -16.92 12.98
C VAL A 57 54.88 -17.43 12.54
N GLU A 58 54.88 -18.24 11.49
CA GLU A 58 56.06 -18.59 10.72
C GLU A 58 56.12 -17.72 9.48
N TYR A 59 57.32 -17.38 9.01
CA TYR A 59 57.50 -16.59 7.80
C TYR A 59 57.99 -17.50 6.69
N HIS A 60 57.28 -17.49 5.57
CA HIS A 60 57.63 -18.26 4.39
C HIS A 60 57.99 -17.32 3.26
N LEU A 61 59.05 -17.63 2.52
CA LEU A 61 59.25 -17.04 1.21
C LEU A 61 58.25 -17.72 0.26
N ALA A 62 57.40 -16.95 -0.39
CA ALA A 62 56.33 -17.48 -1.24
C ALA A 62 56.22 -16.73 -2.56
N TYR A 63 55.91 -17.45 -3.63
CA TYR A 63 55.42 -16.85 -4.86
C TYR A 63 53.93 -16.55 -4.71
N ARG A 64 53.51 -15.31 -4.95
CA ARG A 64 52.10 -14.92 -5.07
C ARG A 64 51.76 -14.84 -6.55
N LEU A 65 50.82 -15.68 -6.98
CA LEU A 65 50.37 -15.79 -8.37
C LEU A 65 48.85 -15.61 -8.46
N ARG A 66 48.37 -15.11 -9.59
CA ARG A 66 46.94 -15.09 -9.96
C ARG A 66 46.69 -16.10 -11.07
N VAL A 67 45.76 -17.03 -10.84
CA VAL A 67 45.30 -18.02 -11.83
C VAL A 67 43.84 -17.76 -12.14
N GLU A 68 43.52 -17.48 -13.39
CA GLU A 68 42.16 -17.24 -13.86
C GLU A 68 41.59 -18.51 -14.49
N THR A 69 40.45 -19.00 -13.99
CA THR A 69 39.71 -20.13 -14.57
C THR A 69 38.45 -19.63 -15.26
N ALA A 70 38.14 -20.13 -16.47
CA ALA A 70 36.95 -19.70 -17.21
C ALA A 70 35.66 -20.45 -16.81
N ASP A 71 35.77 -21.71 -16.39
CA ASP A 71 34.61 -22.53 -15.98
C ASP A 71 34.98 -23.56 -14.89
N PRO A 72 34.51 -23.38 -13.64
CA PRO A 72 33.83 -22.19 -13.12
C PRO A 72 34.74 -20.96 -13.13
N LEU A 73 34.15 -19.78 -13.31
CA LEU A 73 34.87 -18.51 -13.28
C LEU A 73 35.55 -18.29 -11.92
N GLY A 74 36.85 -18.05 -11.92
CA GLY A 74 37.64 -17.85 -10.71
C GLY A 74 38.89 -17.01 -10.96
N ILE A 75 39.25 -16.15 -10.01
CA ILE A 75 40.52 -15.41 -9.99
C ILE A 75 41.23 -15.86 -8.72
N TRP A 76 42.06 -16.89 -8.83
CA TRP A 76 42.65 -17.55 -7.66
C TRP A 76 43.98 -16.90 -7.31
N VAL A 77 44.02 -16.19 -6.18
CA VAL A 77 45.29 -15.73 -5.60
C VAL A 77 45.89 -16.88 -4.81
N THR A 78 46.99 -17.44 -5.31
CA THR A 78 47.69 -18.58 -4.69
C THR A 78 49.06 -18.15 -4.21
N HIS A 79 49.38 -18.49 -2.96
CA HIS A 79 50.70 -18.34 -2.38
C HIS A 79 51.36 -19.72 -2.30
N VAL A 80 52.37 -19.95 -3.14
CA VAL A 80 53.15 -21.20 -3.20
C VAL A 80 54.47 -20.97 -2.46
N ASP A 81 54.79 -21.82 -1.48
CA ASP A 81 56.06 -21.77 -0.76
C ASP A 81 57.23 -21.95 -1.75
N ALA A 82 58.16 -21.00 -1.77
CA ALA A 82 59.21 -20.91 -2.78
C ALA A 82 60.35 -21.93 -2.59
N HIS A 83 60.32 -22.73 -1.52
CA HIS A 83 61.29 -23.79 -1.26
C HIS A 83 60.69 -25.19 -1.40
N THR A 84 59.48 -25.39 -0.88
CA THR A 84 58.84 -26.71 -0.77
C THR A 84 57.83 -26.97 -1.88
N GLY A 85 57.20 -25.91 -2.41
CA GLY A 85 56.09 -26.03 -3.36
C GLY A 85 54.73 -26.25 -2.71
N ASP A 86 54.64 -26.19 -1.37
CA ASP A 86 53.36 -26.30 -0.68
C ASP A 86 52.48 -25.06 -0.96
N ILE A 87 51.19 -25.27 -1.18
CA ILE A 87 50.22 -24.15 -1.27
C ILE A 87 49.91 -23.70 0.16
N LEU A 88 50.47 -22.55 0.53
CA LEU A 88 50.31 -21.98 1.87
C LEU A 88 48.95 -21.32 2.03
N TRP A 89 48.48 -20.63 0.98
CA TRP A 89 47.19 -19.96 1.01
C TRP A 89 46.63 -19.84 -0.40
N ARG A 90 45.34 -20.09 -0.57
CA ARG A 90 44.60 -19.89 -1.81
C ARG A 90 43.21 -19.35 -1.49
N TYR A 91 42.79 -18.32 -2.20
CA TYR A 91 41.43 -17.79 -2.12
C TYR A 91 40.95 -17.33 -3.50
N ASN A 92 39.63 -17.31 -3.68
CA ASN A 92 39.00 -16.78 -4.89
C ASN A 92 38.80 -15.27 -4.72
N ASP A 93 39.32 -14.49 -5.66
CA ASP A 93 39.34 -13.03 -5.73
C ASP A 93 38.41 -12.53 -6.85
N VAL A 94 37.40 -13.32 -7.22
CA VAL A 94 36.34 -12.88 -8.12
C VAL A 94 35.56 -11.74 -7.45
N HIS A 95 35.59 -10.59 -8.11
CA HIS A 95 34.81 -9.43 -7.76
C HIS A 95 33.66 -9.24 -8.74
N PHE A 96 32.50 -8.83 -8.25
CA PHE A 96 31.35 -8.50 -9.10
C PHE A 96 31.26 -6.99 -9.25
N PHE A 97 30.73 -6.52 -10.38
CA PHE A 97 30.18 -5.17 -10.42
C PHE A 97 28.83 -5.22 -9.72
N SER A 98 28.66 -4.37 -8.71
CA SER A 98 27.44 -4.36 -7.91
C SER A 98 27.20 -2.98 -7.34
N GLY A 99 25.97 -2.73 -6.90
CA GLY A 99 25.63 -1.53 -6.16
C GLY A 99 24.13 -1.35 -6.06
N ASN A 100 23.70 -0.10 -6.07
CA ASN A 100 22.29 0.28 -5.91
C ASN A 100 21.86 1.30 -6.97
N THR A 101 20.58 1.33 -7.30
CA THR A 101 19.89 2.38 -8.06
C THR A 101 18.97 3.15 -7.13
N GLN A 102 19.11 4.47 -7.08
CA GLN A 102 18.30 5.36 -6.24
C GLN A 102 18.00 6.67 -6.96
N GLY A 103 17.00 7.40 -6.48
CA GLY A 103 16.76 8.77 -6.93
C GLY A 103 15.95 9.60 -5.93
N ASP A 104 16.06 10.93 -6.09
CA ASP A 104 15.28 11.90 -5.32
C ASP A 104 13.84 11.97 -5.87
N VAL A 105 12.92 11.19 -5.30
CA VAL A 105 11.51 11.09 -5.72
C VAL A 105 10.58 11.87 -4.78
N GLN A 106 9.41 12.24 -5.27
CA GLN A 106 8.37 12.88 -4.48
C GLN A 106 7.24 11.87 -4.18
N GLN A 107 7.36 11.18 -3.04
CA GLN A 107 6.32 10.25 -2.58
C GLN A 107 4.99 10.97 -2.35
N ASP A 108 3.89 10.32 -2.75
CA ASP A 108 2.53 10.84 -2.88
C ASP A 108 2.38 12.00 -3.88
N THR A 109 3.12 13.08 -3.68
CA THR A 109 3.04 14.33 -4.45
C THR A 109 4.18 15.28 -4.10
N TYR A 110 4.45 16.28 -4.96
CA TYR A 110 5.43 17.35 -4.72
C TYR A 110 5.30 18.10 -3.38
N CYS A 111 4.15 18.01 -2.73
CA CYS A 111 3.92 18.62 -1.42
C CYS A 111 4.70 17.96 -0.27
N ASN A 112 5.10 16.70 -0.42
CA ASN A 112 5.80 15.94 0.61
C ASN A 112 7.31 16.24 0.63
N GLY A 113 7.82 16.90 -0.41
CA GLY A 113 9.24 17.08 -0.65
C GLY A 113 9.88 15.84 -1.26
N GLU A 114 11.20 15.89 -1.45
CA GLU A 114 11.96 14.78 -2.03
C GLU A 114 12.49 13.84 -0.95
N SER A 115 12.41 12.53 -1.21
CA SER A 115 13.10 11.45 -0.52
C SER A 115 14.03 10.72 -1.48
N SER A 116 15.18 10.28 -0.99
CA SER A 116 16.09 9.45 -1.77
C SER A 116 15.67 7.99 -1.60
N ASP A 117 15.00 7.46 -2.61
CA ASP A 117 14.40 6.13 -2.57
C ASP A 117 15.03 5.17 -3.59
N PRO A 118 15.00 3.85 -3.32
CA PRO A 118 15.45 2.86 -4.29
C PRO A 118 14.61 2.90 -5.56
N LEU A 119 15.26 2.88 -6.72
CA LEU A 119 14.59 2.73 -8.00
C LEU A 119 14.63 1.26 -8.41
N ALA A 120 13.60 0.52 -8.01
CA ALA A 120 13.47 -0.90 -8.28
C ALA A 120 13.33 -1.20 -9.78
N TYR A 121 13.83 -2.37 -10.19
CA TYR A 121 13.73 -2.88 -11.57
C TYR A 121 14.30 -1.96 -12.66
N MET A 122 15.25 -1.09 -12.31
CA MET A 122 15.98 -0.27 -13.26
C MET A 122 17.04 -1.09 -13.99
N GLU A 123 17.10 -0.97 -15.31
CA GLU A 123 18.15 -1.58 -16.11
C GLU A 123 19.49 -0.86 -15.87
N VAL A 124 20.52 -1.65 -15.59
CA VAL A 124 21.90 -1.20 -15.41
C VAL A 124 22.77 -1.93 -16.42
N SER A 125 23.45 -1.17 -17.27
CA SER A 125 24.38 -1.68 -18.27
C SER A 125 25.81 -1.42 -17.84
N VAL A 126 26.65 -2.46 -17.84
CA VAL A 126 28.06 -2.39 -17.48
C VAL A 126 28.90 -2.78 -18.70
N SER A 127 29.76 -1.87 -19.15
CA SER A 127 30.58 -2.05 -20.33
C SER A 127 31.44 -3.30 -20.23
N GLY A 128 31.36 -4.17 -21.25
CA GLY A 128 32.06 -5.45 -21.28
C GLY A 128 31.42 -6.59 -20.49
N GLN A 129 30.37 -6.32 -19.68
CA GLN A 129 29.67 -7.32 -18.87
C GLN A 129 28.24 -7.61 -19.34
N GLY A 130 27.53 -6.60 -19.87
CA GLY A 130 26.15 -6.73 -20.35
C GLY A 130 25.17 -5.88 -19.55
N THR A 131 23.90 -6.30 -19.49
CA THR A 131 22.84 -5.64 -18.74
C THR A 131 22.32 -6.51 -17.61
N THR A 132 21.93 -5.88 -16.51
CA THR A 132 21.22 -6.46 -15.37
C THR A 132 20.07 -5.53 -14.97
N THR A 133 19.25 -5.97 -14.03
CA THR A 133 18.11 -5.21 -13.51
C THR A 133 18.22 -5.16 -11.99
N SER A 134 17.99 -4.01 -11.38
CA SER A 134 17.95 -3.92 -9.92
C SER A 134 16.76 -4.71 -9.33
N ASP A 135 16.92 -5.19 -8.10
CA ASP A 135 15.82 -5.80 -7.35
C ASP A 135 14.90 -4.73 -6.71
N VAL A 136 13.95 -5.18 -5.89
CA VAL A 136 12.98 -4.32 -5.20
C VAL A 136 13.64 -3.31 -4.25
N ASP A 137 14.83 -3.61 -3.75
CA ASP A 137 15.60 -2.72 -2.87
C ASP A 137 16.58 -1.85 -3.69
N GLY A 138 16.48 -1.85 -5.01
CA GLY A 138 17.37 -1.13 -5.93
C GLY A 138 18.74 -1.79 -6.08
N ASN A 139 19.01 -2.96 -5.48
CA ASN A 139 20.32 -3.58 -5.56
C ASN A 139 20.53 -4.26 -6.91
N TRP A 140 21.70 -4.10 -7.50
CA TRP A 140 22.08 -4.76 -8.75
C TRP A 140 23.44 -5.42 -8.62
N SER A 141 23.64 -6.51 -9.36
CA SER A 141 24.97 -7.06 -9.63
C SER A 141 25.03 -7.67 -11.02
N ILE A 142 26.21 -7.60 -11.64
CA ILE A 142 26.45 -8.21 -12.94
C ILE A 142 27.91 -8.60 -13.12
N GLY A 143 28.10 -9.81 -13.64
CA GLY A 143 29.39 -10.28 -14.12
C GLY A 143 30.44 -10.37 -13.03
N ALA A 144 31.55 -11.02 -13.37
CA ALA A 144 32.71 -11.09 -12.51
C ALA A 144 33.88 -10.46 -13.25
N GLY A 145 34.56 -9.52 -12.60
CA GLY A 145 35.64 -8.74 -13.20
C GLY A 145 36.41 -7.94 -12.17
N SER A 146 37.71 -7.81 -12.42
CA SER A 146 38.60 -6.89 -11.71
C SER A 146 38.79 -5.61 -12.54
N GLY A 147 38.87 -4.45 -11.88
CA GLY A 147 39.12 -3.15 -12.53
C GLY A 147 37.88 -2.30 -12.78
N SER A 148 38.05 -1.21 -13.54
CA SER A 148 37.02 -0.21 -13.77
C SER A 148 36.20 -0.47 -15.04
N ALA A 149 34.88 -0.29 -14.98
CA ALA A 149 33.98 -0.35 -16.13
C ALA A 149 32.99 0.82 -16.12
N THR A 150 32.58 1.27 -17.32
CA THR A 150 31.52 2.26 -17.45
C THR A 150 30.17 1.65 -17.14
N VAL A 151 29.42 2.28 -16.23
CA VAL A 151 28.03 1.95 -15.91
C VAL A 151 27.13 2.99 -16.56
N THR A 152 26.07 2.54 -17.24
CA THR A 152 25.03 3.41 -17.81
C THR A 152 23.65 2.91 -17.44
N SER A 153 22.72 3.84 -17.26
CA SER A 153 21.33 3.54 -16.93
C SER A 153 20.39 4.64 -17.44
N GLN A 154 19.11 4.33 -17.52
CA GLN A 154 18.00 5.18 -17.95
C GLN A 154 16.75 4.78 -17.14
N PHE A 155 15.66 5.56 -17.20
CA PHE A 155 14.35 5.16 -16.65
C PHE A 155 13.68 4.12 -17.55
N PHE A 156 14.31 2.95 -17.61
CA PHE A 156 13.96 1.81 -18.43
C PHE A 156 14.15 0.54 -17.62
N GLY A 157 13.16 -0.34 -17.68
CA GLY A 157 13.14 -1.60 -16.93
C GLY A 157 12.22 -2.63 -17.59
N PRO A 158 11.95 -3.77 -16.92
CA PRO A 158 10.99 -4.76 -17.41
C PRO A 158 9.54 -4.23 -17.37
N TYR A 159 9.21 -3.33 -16.44
CA TYR A 159 7.83 -2.86 -16.21
C TYR A 159 7.56 -1.43 -16.72
N CYS A 160 8.59 -0.60 -16.84
CA CYS A 160 8.43 0.80 -17.25
C CYS A 160 9.46 1.21 -18.33
N ASN A 161 9.03 2.08 -19.24
CA ASN A 161 9.89 2.85 -20.13
C ASN A 161 9.40 4.30 -20.16
N VAL A 162 10.13 5.18 -19.47
CA VAL A 162 9.82 6.61 -19.43
C VAL A 162 10.48 7.31 -20.60
N ASN A 163 9.69 8.08 -21.36
CA ASN A 163 10.18 8.90 -22.46
C ASN A 163 9.75 10.36 -22.24
N ARG A 164 10.64 11.29 -22.57
CA ARG A 164 10.29 12.71 -22.68
C ARG A 164 9.58 12.95 -24.01
N SER A 165 8.47 13.67 -23.93
CA SER A 165 7.71 14.05 -25.12
C SER A 165 8.53 14.93 -26.07
N SER A 166 8.21 14.85 -27.37
CA SER A 166 8.91 15.61 -28.40
C SER A 166 8.97 17.11 -28.07
N GLY A 167 10.17 17.69 -28.06
CA GLY A 167 10.39 19.10 -27.73
C GLY A 167 10.77 19.35 -26.27
N GLN A 168 10.82 18.33 -25.41
CA GLN A 168 11.23 18.42 -24.00
C GLN A 168 12.70 18.03 -23.75
N GLY A 169 13.51 17.93 -24.81
CA GLY A 169 14.90 17.45 -24.75
C GLY A 169 15.01 15.94 -24.96
N SER A 170 16.18 15.38 -24.66
CA SER A 170 16.42 13.93 -24.65
C SER A 170 16.00 13.33 -23.33
N ASP A 171 15.61 12.06 -23.33
CA ASP A 171 15.39 11.25 -22.12
C ASP A 171 16.59 11.31 -21.18
N ALA A 172 16.34 11.19 -19.88
CA ALA A 172 17.41 11.14 -18.89
C ALA A 172 18.38 9.96 -19.14
N GLN A 173 19.68 10.22 -18.96
CA GLN A 173 20.72 9.21 -19.10
C GLN A 173 21.76 9.37 -18.00
N PHE A 174 22.14 8.27 -17.39
CA PHE A 174 23.21 8.19 -16.42
C PHE A 174 24.45 7.56 -17.04
N SER A 175 25.63 8.08 -16.68
CA SER A 175 26.90 7.44 -17.00
C SER A 175 27.92 7.67 -15.88
N GLY A 176 28.53 6.58 -15.40
CA GLY A 176 29.54 6.60 -14.35
C GLY A 176 30.59 5.52 -14.55
N THR A 177 31.56 5.44 -13.64
CA THR A 177 32.61 4.41 -13.64
C THR A 177 32.57 3.66 -12.31
N ALA A 178 32.34 2.35 -12.38
CA ALA A 178 32.35 1.45 -11.22
C ALA A 178 33.61 0.60 -11.24
N ASP A 179 34.11 0.25 -10.05
CA ASP A 179 35.22 -0.69 -9.88
C ASP A 179 34.68 -2.03 -9.36
N GLY A 180 35.13 -3.13 -9.95
CA GLY A 180 34.76 -4.47 -9.49
C GLY A 180 35.07 -4.65 -8.00
N GLY A 181 34.07 -5.13 -7.24
CA GLY A 181 34.21 -5.40 -5.80
C GLY A 181 33.96 -4.18 -4.91
N THR A 182 33.68 -3.02 -5.50
CA THR A 182 33.26 -1.80 -4.78
C THR A 182 31.81 -1.48 -5.16
N PRO A 183 30.89 -1.35 -4.19
CA PRO A 183 29.52 -0.93 -4.47
C PRO A 183 29.47 0.43 -5.20
N PHE A 184 28.72 0.50 -6.30
CA PHE A 184 28.54 1.71 -7.10
C PHE A 184 27.07 2.13 -7.15
N THR A 185 26.77 3.35 -6.73
CA THR A 185 25.39 3.87 -6.77
C THR A 185 25.12 4.58 -8.09
N VAL A 186 24.07 4.15 -8.78
CA VAL A 186 23.42 4.91 -9.85
C VAL A 186 22.45 5.88 -9.18
N ASP A 187 22.85 7.14 -9.06
CA ASP A 187 22.14 8.18 -8.33
C ASP A 187 21.45 9.16 -9.29
N TRP A 188 20.13 9.31 -9.16
CA TRP A 188 19.30 10.19 -9.98
C TRP A 188 18.80 11.40 -9.20
N ASN A 189 19.08 12.59 -9.71
CA ASN A 189 18.69 13.86 -9.10
C ASN A 189 18.51 14.94 -10.18
N ASP A 190 18.18 16.16 -9.77
CA ASP A 190 17.98 17.30 -10.68
C ASP A 190 19.18 17.64 -11.59
N GLY A 191 20.37 17.11 -11.27
CA GLY A 191 21.55 17.27 -12.11
C GLY A 191 21.54 16.40 -13.37
N ASN A 192 20.77 15.30 -13.40
CA ASN A 192 20.81 14.31 -14.48
C ASN A 192 19.42 13.82 -14.96
N SER A 193 18.33 14.19 -14.30
CA SER A 193 16.95 13.87 -14.71
C SER A 193 15.96 14.99 -14.37
N ARG A 194 14.75 14.91 -14.91
CA ARG A 194 13.60 15.69 -14.43
C ARG A 194 12.93 14.94 -13.28
N GLN A 195 12.25 15.69 -12.40
CA GLN A 195 11.47 15.12 -11.30
C GLN A 195 10.40 14.15 -11.80
N ASP A 196 9.57 14.56 -12.77
CA ASP A 196 8.53 13.72 -13.36
C ASP A 196 9.02 12.41 -14.00
N GLU A 197 10.28 12.32 -14.41
CA GLU A 197 10.83 11.05 -14.89
C GLU A 197 11.12 10.06 -13.76
N ARG A 198 11.61 10.57 -12.62
CA ARG A 198 11.93 9.76 -11.43
C ARG A 198 10.63 9.24 -10.80
N ASP A 199 9.70 10.14 -10.54
CA ASP A 199 8.44 9.82 -9.86
C ASP A 199 7.61 8.84 -10.69
N VAL A 200 7.45 9.08 -12.00
CA VAL A 200 6.70 8.16 -12.87
C VAL A 200 7.33 6.77 -12.94
N PHE A 201 8.67 6.68 -12.95
CA PHE A 201 9.33 5.37 -12.98
C PHE A 201 9.09 4.58 -11.69
N GLU A 202 9.18 5.25 -10.55
CA GLU A 202 8.90 4.68 -9.23
C GLU A 202 7.43 4.28 -9.09
N SER A 203 6.49 5.18 -9.41
CA SER A 203 5.06 4.93 -9.19
C SER A 203 4.49 3.83 -10.09
N VAL A 204 5.04 3.65 -11.31
CA VAL A 204 4.69 2.50 -12.15
C VAL A 204 5.16 1.18 -11.51
N THR A 205 6.27 1.22 -10.79
CA THR A 205 6.81 0.06 -10.08
C THR A 205 5.96 -0.32 -8.87
N ASP A 206 5.39 0.66 -8.17
CA ASP A 206 4.47 0.38 -7.06
C ASP A 206 3.24 -0.40 -7.49
N VAL A 207 2.68 -0.10 -8.68
CA VAL A 207 1.53 -0.86 -9.20
C VAL A 207 1.91 -2.32 -9.45
N HIS A 208 3.11 -2.57 -9.98
CA HIS A 208 3.63 -3.92 -10.16
C HIS A 208 3.79 -4.64 -8.81
N GLU A 209 4.45 -3.99 -7.84
CA GLU A 209 4.67 -4.55 -6.52
C GLU A 209 3.38 -4.78 -5.75
N PHE A 210 2.38 -3.91 -5.89
CA PHE A 210 1.11 -4.06 -5.20
C PHE A 210 0.30 -5.24 -5.73
N ILE A 211 0.05 -5.30 -7.04
CA ILE A 211 -0.81 -6.34 -7.62
C ILE A 211 -0.14 -7.72 -7.56
N ARG A 212 1.20 -7.80 -7.69
CA ARG A 212 1.89 -9.10 -7.64
C ARG A 212 1.80 -9.79 -6.27
N VAL A 213 1.41 -9.08 -5.21
CA VAL A 213 1.18 -9.68 -3.89
C VAL A 213 0.07 -10.72 -3.93
N PHE A 214 -1.00 -10.46 -4.70
CA PHE A 214 -2.17 -11.34 -4.77
C PHE A 214 -2.40 -11.97 -6.16
N ASP A 215 -1.98 -11.33 -7.25
CA ASP A 215 -2.04 -11.92 -8.60
C ASP A 215 -0.72 -11.71 -9.38
N PRO A 216 0.36 -12.43 -9.01
CA PRO A 216 1.66 -12.32 -9.68
C PRO A 216 1.62 -12.76 -11.15
N THR A 217 0.58 -13.49 -11.56
CA THR A 217 0.41 -13.97 -12.93
C THR A 217 -0.39 -13.02 -13.82
N PHE A 218 -0.93 -11.93 -13.26
CA PHE A 218 -1.66 -10.95 -14.03
C PHE A 218 -0.77 -10.35 -15.12
N ALA A 219 -1.09 -10.64 -16.37
CA ALA A 219 -0.16 -10.38 -17.47
C ALA A 219 0.10 -8.88 -17.70
N TYR A 220 -0.86 -8.01 -17.39
CA TYR A 220 -0.76 -6.58 -17.68
C TYR A 220 0.32 -5.88 -16.84
N ILE A 221 0.40 -6.17 -15.53
CA ILE A 221 1.43 -5.60 -14.64
C ILE A 221 2.84 -6.12 -14.91
N ASN A 222 2.95 -7.19 -15.69
CA ASN A 222 4.22 -7.78 -16.11
C ASN A 222 4.67 -7.30 -17.49
N GLN A 223 3.88 -6.44 -18.14
CA GLN A 223 4.24 -5.81 -19.41
C GLN A 223 4.94 -4.48 -19.15
N ARG A 224 5.91 -4.17 -20.01
CA ARG A 224 6.52 -2.85 -20.02
C ARG A 224 5.52 -1.81 -20.50
N ILE A 225 5.08 -0.93 -19.61
CA ILE A 225 4.26 0.23 -19.96
C ILE A 225 5.17 1.37 -20.42
N VAL A 226 4.73 2.04 -21.49
CA VAL A 226 5.36 3.27 -21.95
C VAL A 226 4.73 4.43 -21.21
N ALA A 227 5.56 5.21 -20.54
CA ALA A 227 5.15 6.42 -19.82
C ALA A 227 5.77 7.65 -20.49
N ASN A 228 4.95 8.62 -20.86
CA ASN A 228 5.40 9.83 -21.53
C ASN A 228 5.26 11.03 -20.60
N VAL A 229 6.38 11.69 -20.31
CA VAL A 229 6.41 12.89 -19.47
C VAL A 229 6.60 14.15 -20.30
N GLY A 230 6.29 15.29 -19.70
CA GLY A 230 6.37 16.60 -20.35
C GLY A 230 5.49 16.75 -21.60
N VAL A 231 4.39 15.98 -21.67
CA VAL A 231 3.44 16.03 -22.78
C VAL A 231 2.83 17.45 -22.86
N SER A 232 2.58 17.93 -24.08
CA SER A 232 2.05 19.28 -24.30
C SER A 232 0.60 19.37 -23.82
N GLY A 233 0.37 20.22 -22.82
CA GLY A 233 -0.93 20.41 -22.20
C GLY A 233 -0.74 20.94 -20.78
N THR A 234 -1.84 21.17 -20.08
CA THR A 234 -1.86 21.54 -18.66
C THR A 234 -3.13 20.98 -18.02
N CYS A 235 -3.11 20.73 -16.71
CA CYS A 235 -4.29 20.31 -15.93
C CYS A 235 -4.95 19.03 -16.45
N ASN A 236 -4.16 18.05 -16.89
CA ASN A 236 -4.66 16.71 -17.20
C ASN A 236 -3.52 15.69 -17.23
N ALA A 237 -3.87 14.42 -17.11
CA ALA A 237 -3.09 13.29 -17.59
C ALA A 237 -4.04 12.39 -18.40
N TYR A 238 -3.51 11.37 -19.09
CA TYR A 238 -4.38 10.41 -19.76
C TYR A 238 -3.70 9.08 -20.09
N TRP A 239 -4.53 8.03 -20.13
CA TRP A 239 -4.21 6.73 -20.68
C TRP A 239 -4.79 6.54 -22.08
N ASN A 240 -4.00 5.96 -22.99
CA ASN A 240 -4.44 5.57 -24.34
C ASN A 240 -3.80 4.26 -24.83
N GLY A 241 -3.39 3.41 -23.91
CA GLY A 241 -2.45 2.29 -24.13
C GLY A 241 -1.00 2.64 -23.75
N THR A 242 -0.73 3.93 -23.53
CA THR A 242 0.43 4.47 -22.82
C THR A 242 -0.10 5.43 -21.74
N ILE A 243 0.69 5.74 -20.73
CA ILE A 243 0.35 6.77 -19.71
C ILE A 243 1.07 8.08 -20.04
N ASN A 244 0.38 9.21 -19.93
CA ASN A 244 0.82 10.49 -20.48
C ASN A 244 0.60 11.63 -19.49
N PHE A 245 1.65 12.37 -19.16
CA PHE A 245 1.64 13.37 -18.11
C PHE A 245 1.97 14.77 -18.63
N TYR A 246 1.12 15.74 -18.33
CA TYR A 246 1.31 17.15 -18.67
C TYR A 246 2.23 17.87 -17.70
N ASN A 247 2.98 18.83 -18.24
CA ASN A 247 3.76 19.78 -17.46
C ASN A 247 2.87 20.64 -16.55
N ALA A 248 3.48 21.18 -15.49
CA ALA A 248 2.86 22.21 -14.67
C ALA A 248 2.42 23.43 -15.51
N GLY A 249 1.23 23.96 -15.20
CA GLY A 249 0.67 25.12 -15.88
C GLY A 249 -0.83 25.24 -15.68
N GLY A 250 -1.41 26.39 -16.03
CA GLY A 250 -2.85 26.63 -15.86
C GLY A 250 -3.34 26.66 -14.42
N GLY A 251 -2.43 26.71 -13.44
CA GLY A 251 -2.74 26.56 -12.01
C GLY A 251 -2.57 25.13 -11.48
N CYS A 252 -2.27 24.15 -12.34
CA CYS A 252 -2.06 22.76 -11.96
C CYS A 252 -0.57 22.40 -11.88
N ALA A 253 -0.23 21.49 -10.97
CA ALA A 253 1.11 20.95 -10.85
C ALA A 253 1.44 20.02 -12.04
N ASN A 254 2.69 19.57 -12.10
CA ASN A 254 3.08 18.57 -13.08
C ASN A 254 2.41 17.24 -12.70
N THR A 255 1.60 16.70 -13.60
CA THR A 255 0.82 15.48 -13.30
C THR A 255 1.66 14.22 -13.18
N GLY A 256 2.92 14.24 -13.66
CA GLY A 256 3.88 13.15 -13.44
C GLY A 256 4.56 13.22 -12.07
N GLU A 257 4.41 14.31 -11.32
CA GLU A 257 4.95 14.53 -9.96
C GLU A 257 3.86 14.28 -8.89
N ILE A 258 2.79 13.58 -9.26
CA ILE A 258 1.67 13.23 -8.37
C ILE A 258 1.41 11.74 -8.53
N GLN A 259 1.92 10.95 -7.59
CA GLN A 259 1.88 9.49 -7.61
C GLN A 259 0.46 8.94 -7.75
N GLY A 260 -0.51 9.52 -7.04
CA GLY A 260 -1.93 9.14 -7.17
C GLY A 260 -2.49 9.34 -8.59
N VAL A 261 -2.00 10.32 -9.35
CA VAL A 261 -2.39 10.50 -10.77
C VAL A 261 -1.70 9.43 -11.64
N VAL A 262 -0.42 9.12 -11.39
CA VAL A 262 0.29 8.06 -12.11
C VAL A 262 -0.40 6.70 -11.92
N HIS A 263 -0.79 6.37 -10.69
CA HIS A 263 -1.53 5.15 -10.37
C HIS A 263 -2.90 5.11 -11.04
N HIS A 264 -3.64 6.22 -11.05
CA HIS A 264 -4.91 6.34 -11.75
C HIS A 264 -4.76 6.06 -13.25
N GLU A 265 -3.80 6.70 -13.93
CA GLU A 265 -3.58 6.48 -15.35
C GLU A 265 -3.17 5.03 -15.67
N PHE A 266 -2.40 4.38 -14.80
CA PHE A 266 -2.11 2.95 -14.93
C PHE A 266 -3.38 2.10 -14.71
N GLY A 267 -4.24 2.51 -13.78
CA GLY A 267 -5.51 1.87 -13.45
C GLY A 267 -6.47 1.75 -14.63
N HIS A 268 -6.53 2.76 -15.51
CA HIS A 268 -7.26 2.64 -16.79
C HIS A 268 -6.77 1.46 -17.64
N GLY A 269 -5.46 1.18 -17.61
CA GLY A 269 -4.86 0.05 -18.29
C GLY A 269 -5.24 -1.30 -17.68
N VAL A 270 -5.23 -1.39 -16.35
CA VAL A 270 -5.69 -2.57 -15.60
C VAL A 270 -7.15 -2.84 -15.94
N GLN A 271 -8.00 -1.81 -15.88
CA GLN A 271 -9.42 -1.89 -16.24
C GLN A 271 -9.60 -2.41 -17.67
N ALA A 272 -8.94 -1.78 -18.64
CA ALA A 272 -9.03 -2.18 -20.04
C ALA A 272 -8.51 -3.61 -20.28
N SER A 273 -7.50 -4.06 -19.53
CA SER A 273 -6.99 -5.43 -19.63
C SER A 273 -7.97 -6.46 -19.08
N ILE A 274 -8.79 -6.10 -18.09
CA ILE A 274 -9.77 -7.02 -17.49
C ILE A 274 -11.09 -7.01 -18.29
N LEU A 275 -11.64 -5.82 -18.59
CA LEU A 275 -12.96 -5.69 -19.23
C LEU A 275 -12.92 -5.44 -20.74
N GLY A 276 -11.73 -5.23 -21.33
CA GLY A 276 -11.58 -4.87 -22.74
C GLY A 276 -12.06 -3.44 -23.08
N SER A 277 -12.44 -2.64 -22.08
CA SER A 277 -12.95 -1.27 -22.23
C SER A 277 -12.81 -0.49 -20.91
N GLN A 278 -13.15 0.80 -20.92
CA GLN A 278 -13.29 1.59 -19.69
C GLN A 278 -14.63 1.34 -18.95
N GLY A 279 -15.49 0.45 -19.44
CA GLY A 279 -16.79 0.16 -18.80
C GLY A 279 -17.83 1.27 -18.97
N ASN A 280 -19.00 1.07 -18.37
CA ASN A 280 -20.10 2.05 -18.31
C ASN A 280 -20.14 2.72 -16.93
N GLU A 281 -20.98 3.75 -16.78
CA GLU A 281 -21.28 4.37 -15.47
C GLU A 281 -20.01 4.78 -14.71
N GLY A 282 -19.01 5.32 -15.40
CA GLY A 282 -17.76 5.76 -14.76
C GLY A 282 -16.87 4.64 -14.22
N LEU A 283 -17.15 3.35 -14.50
CA LEU A 283 -16.37 2.23 -13.98
C LEU A 283 -14.86 2.36 -14.22
N GLY A 284 -14.44 2.90 -15.37
CA GLY A 284 -13.03 3.05 -15.70
C GLY A 284 -12.33 4.12 -14.86
N GLU A 285 -13.02 5.22 -14.57
CA GLU A 285 -12.56 6.28 -13.67
C GLU A 285 -12.53 5.79 -12.23
N GLY A 286 -13.62 5.18 -11.76
CA GLY A 286 -13.71 4.68 -10.39
C GLY A 286 -12.71 3.58 -10.08
N ASN A 287 -12.48 2.63 -11.02
CA ASN A 287 -11.47 1.59 -10.82
C ASN A 287 -10.03 2.12 -10.90
N ALA A 288 -9.80 3.22 -11.62
CA ALA A 288 -8.51 3.90 -11.62
C ALA A 288 -8.26 4.61 -10.27
N ASP A 289 -9.29 5.26 -9.72
CA ASP A 289 -9.26 5.86 -8.39
C ASP A 289 -9.02 4.79 -7.30
N ILE A 290 -9.77 3.68 -7.32
CA ILE A 290 -9.62 2.57 -6.36
C ILE A 290 -8.19 2.02 -6.32
N LEU A 291 -7.56 1.83 -7.49
CA LEU A 291 -6.16 1.39 -7.55
C LEU A 291 -5.24 2.40 -6.88
N ALA A 292 -5.41 3.69 -7.18
CA ALA A 292 -4.64 4.75 -6.58
C ALA A 292 -4.85 4.78 -5.05
N ASN A 293 -6.09 4.69 -4.57
CA ASN A 293 -6.41 4.66 -3.14
C ASN A 293 -5.65 3.55 -2.39
N PHE A 294 -5.65 2.34 -2.95
CA PHE A 294 -4.95 1.22 -2.32
C PHE A 294 -3.45 1.49 -2.22
N ILE A 295 -2.81 2.02 -3.27
CA ILE A 295 -1.36 2.19 -3.26
C ILE A 295 -0.94 3.37 -2.38
N THR A 296 -1.60 4.53 -2.52
CA THR A 296 -1.27 5.74 -1.73
C THR A 296 -1.74 5.66 -0.28
N ASN A 297 -2.64 4.73 0.04
CA ASN A 297 -3.23 4.59 1.37
C ASN A 297 -4.14 5.77 1.79
N GLU A 298 -4.79 6.41 0.81
CA GLU A 298 -5.55 7.65 0.98
C GLU A 298 -6.85 7.63 0.16
N SER A 299 -7.89 8.29 0.66
CA SER A 299 -9.17 8.45 -0.07
C SER A 299 -9.09 9.52 -1.15
N VAL A 300 -8.23 10.52 -0.94
CA VAL A 300 -8.11 11.71 -1.78
C VAL A 300 -7.33 11.40 -3.05
N ILE A 301 -7.95 11.64 -4.20
CA ILE A 301 -7.31 11.42 -5.51
C ILE A 301 -6.66 12.72 -5.99
N GLY A 302 -5.38 12.64 -6.37
CA GLY A 302 -4.66 13.76 -6.96
C GLY A 302 -4.39 14.91 -5.97
N ARG A 303 -4.07 14.60 -4.71
CA ARG A 303 -3.59 15.62 -3.76
C ARG A 303 -2.42 16.40 -4.35
N GLY A 304 -2.47 17.73 -4.30
CA GLY A 304 -1.47 18.59 -4.96
C GLY A 304 -1.82 19.00 -6.39
N PHE A 305 -2.83 18.39 -7.04
CA PHE A 305 -3.15 18.67 -8.45
C PHE A 305 -3.27 20.16 -8.75
N ASN A 306 -3.93 20.91 -7.87
CA ASN A 306 -3.94 22.37 -7.89
C ASN A 306 -2.71 22.92 -7.14
N GLN A 307 -1.91 23.76 -7.81
CA GLN A 307 -0.67 24.29 -7.24
C GLN A 307 -0.91 25.00 -5.90
N GLY A 308 -0.15 24.59 -4.89
CA GLY A 308 -0.23 25.16 -3.54
C GLY A 308 -1.38 24.62 -2.71
N ASN A 309 -2.15 23.64 -3.20
CA ASN A 309 -3.14 22.90 -2.43
C ASN A 309 -2.63 21.48 -2.14
N CYS A 310 -2.04 21.32 -0.97
CA CYS A 310 -1.46 20.06 -0.50
C CYS A 310 -2.38 19.26 0.42
N VAL A 311 -3.67 19.61 0.48
CA VAL A 311 -4.62 18.98 1.40
C VAL A 311 -5.72 18.29 0.62
N THR A 312 -6.36 18.98 -0.32
CA THR A 312 -7.45 18.39 -1.10
C THR A 312 -6.96 17.90 -2.45
N GLY A 313 -7.71 16.95 -3.01
CA GLY A 313 -7.52 16.43 -4.35
C GLY A 313 -8.53 16.98 -5.34
N ILE A 314 -8.68 16.26 -6.44
CA ILE A 314 -9.73 16.51 -7.45
C ILE A 314 -11.02 15.74 -7.13
N ARG A 315 -10.93 14.65 -6.35
CA ARG A 315 -12.03 13.77 -5.90
C ARG A 315 -11.69 13.13 -4.56
N ASP A 316 -12.70 12.56 -3.88
CA ASP A 316 -12.54 11.87 -2.60
C ASP A 316 -13.37 10.58 -2.56
N SER A 317 -12.72 9.45 -2.34
CA SER A 317 -13.37 8.15 -2.20
C SER A 317 -13.99 7.96 -0.81
N ASP A 318 -13.70 8.83 0.16
CA ASP A 318 -14.46 8.89 1.42
C ASP A 318 -15.66 9.82 1.21
N ASN A 319 -16.73 9.25 0.65
CA ASN A 319 -17.93 9.99 0.29
C ASN A 319 -19.21 9.23 0.66
N ALA A 320 -20.37 9.87 0.45
CA ALA A 320 -21.68 9.32 0.73
C ALA A 320 -22.59 9.26 -0.52
N LEU A 321 -21.99 9.23 -1.72
CA LEU A 321 -22.74 9.24 -2.98
C LEU A 321 -23.60 7.98 -3.12
N GLN A 322 -24.80 8.12 -3.67
CA GLN A 322 -25.82 7.08 -3.75
C GLN A 322 -25.94 6.54 -5.18
N TYR A 323 -25.98 5.21 -5.32
CA TYR A 323 -26.20 4.53 -6.58
C TYR A 323 -27.66 4.09 -6.72
N PRO A 324 -28.33 4.38 -7.85
CA PRO A 324 -27.87 5.12 -9.03
C PRO A 324 -28.19 6.63 -8.99
N GLU A 325 -28.68 7.17 -7.88
CA GLU A 325 -29.23 8.53 -7.81
C GLU A 325 -28.24 9.63 -8.16
N ASP A 326 -26.97 9.44 -7.80
CA ASP A 326 -25.89 10.42 -8.05
C ASP A 326 -25.17 10.16 -9.39
N LEU A 327 -25.65 9.22 -10.22
CA LEU A 327 -25.18 9.10 -11.60
C LEU A 327 -25.67 10.29 -12.43
N THR A 328 -24.72 11.02 -13.00
CA THR A 328 -24.95 12.21 -13.84
C THR A 328 -24.71 11.95 -15.32
N GLY A 329 -24.07 10.82 -15.66
CA GLY A 329 -23.60 10.48 -17.01
C GLY A 329 -22.25 11.13 -17.36
N GLU A 330 -21.62 11.82 -16.40
CA GLU A 330 -20.25 12.30 -16.48
C GLU A 330 -19.35 11.26 -15.82
N VAL A 331 -18.40 10.69 -16.57
CA VAL A 331 -17.69 9.47 -16.15
C VAL A 331 -16.84 9.66 -14.90
N HIS A 332 -16.29 10.85 -14.66
CA HIS A 332 -15.45 11.09 -13.49
C HIS A 332 -16.31 11.21 -12.23
N ALA A 333 -17.42 11.96 -12.30
CA ALA A 333 -18.39 12.08 -11.20
C ALA A 333 -19.06 10.73 -10.91
N ASP A 334 -19.47 10.00 -11.94
CA ASP A 334 -20.10 8.69 -11.79
C ASP A 334 -19.12 7.68 -11.16
N GLY A 335 -17.82 7.78 -11.49
CA GLY A 335 -16.77 6.92 -10.94
C GLY A 335 -16.56 7.06 -9.43
N GLU A 336 -16.85 8.22 -8.83
CA GLU A 336 -16.74 8.45 -7.38
C GLU A 336 -17.68 7.56 -6.57
N VAL A 337 -18.81 7.16 -7.15
CA VAL A 337 -19.81 6.30 -6.51
C VAL A 337 -19.22 4.91 -6.23
N ILE A 338 -18.67 4.24 -7.24
CA ILE A 338 -18.06 2.90 -7.05
C ILE A 338 -16.76 2.98 -6.25
N ALA A 339 -16.00 4.07 -6.36
CA ALA A 339 -14.81 4.28 -5.54
C ALA A 339 -15.18 4.40 -4.05
N GLY A 340 -16.29 5.09 -3.75
CA GLY A 340 -16.87 5.18 -2.40
C GLY A 340 -17.20 3.81 -1.81
N VAL A 341 -17.93 2.99 -2.57
CA VAL A 341 -18.29 1.63 -2.13
C VAL A 341 -17.05 0.81 -1.77
N VAL A 342 -16.03 0.77 -2.65
CA VAL A 342 -14.84 -0.05 -2.40
C VAL A 342 -13.98 0.53 -1.28
N TRP A 343 -13.95 1.85 -1.11
CA TRP A 343 -13.31 2.50 0.03
C TRP A 343 -13.96 2.04 1.36
N ASP A 344 -15.29 2.02 1.43
CA ASP A 344 -16.01 1.55 2.61
C ASP A 344 -15.84 0.03 2.83
N VAL A 345 -15.81 -0.78 1.77
CA VAL A 345 -15.47 -2.20 1.89
C VAL A 345 -14.10 -2.37 2.54
N TRP A 346 -13.11 -1.60 2.10
CA TRP A 346 -11.80 -1.61 2.70
C TRP A 346 -11.84 -1.19 4.17
N LYS A 347 -12.44 -0.04 4.52
CA LYS A 347 -12.52 0.41 5.92
C LYS A 347 -13.22 -0.61 6.81
N ASN A 348 -14.29 -1.25 6.32
CA ASN A 348 -14.98 -2.32 7.02
C ASN A 348 -14.06 -3.54 7.25
N LEU A 349 -13.29 -3.95 6.24
CA LEU A 349 -12.35 -5.06 6.38
C LEU A 349 -11.18 -4.75 7.33
N GLU A 350 -10.76 -3.48 7.46
CA GLU A 350 -9.76 -3.11 8.47
C GLU A 350 -10.26 -3.30 9.90
N VAL A 351 -11.56 -3.12 10.14
CA VAL A 351 -12.17 -3.36 11.46
C VAL A 351 -12.10 -4.84 11.84
N THR A 352 -12.33 -5.75 10.89
CA THR A 352 -12.39 -7.19 11.16
C THR A 352 -11.04 -7.91 11.03
N LEU A 353 -10.17 -7.46 10.12
CA LEU A 353 -8.90 -8.12 9.79
C LEU A 353 -7.66 -7.32 10.22
N GLY A 354 -7.82 -6.06 10.62
CA GLY A 354 -6.72 -5.13 10.83
C GLY A 354 -6.28 -4.44 9.53
N SER A 355 -5.50 -3.36 9.64
CA SER A 355 -5.24 -2.47 8.48
C SER A 355 -4.57 -3.16 7.29
N ALA A 356 -3.51 -3.93 7.52
CA ALA A 356 -2.76 -4.58 6.43
C ALA A 356 -3.57 -5.68 5.74
N ASP A 357 -4.15 -6.60 6.51
CA ASP A 357 -4.92 -7.72 5.97
C ASP A 357 -6.27 -7.24 5.39
N GLY A 358 -6.88 -6.21 5.97
CA GLY A 358 -8.10 -5.59 5.47
C GLY A 358 -7.91 -4.90 4.12
N LYS A 359 -6.82 -4.14 3.95
CA LYS A 359 -6.41 -3.56 2.66
C LYS A 359 -6.20 -4.65 1.61
N LEU A 360 -5.41 -5.67 1.94
CA LEU A 360 -5.11 -6.75 1.02
C LEU A 360 -6.39 -7.49 0.62
N ARG A 361 -7.26 -7.81 1.58
CA ARG A 361 -8.51 -8.50 1.31
C ARG A 361 -9.45 -7.67 0.43
N ALA A 362 -9.58 -6.37 0.67
CA ALA A 362 -10.39 -5.48 -0.15
C ALA A 362 -9.89 -5.44 -1.61
N ALA A 363 -8.56 -5.38 -1.79
CA ALA A 363 -7.92 -5.40 -3.10
C ALA A 363 -8.14 -6.72 -3.84
N GLU A 364 -8.04 -7.86 -3.13
CA GLU A 364 -8.35 -9.18 -3.68
C GLU A 364 -9.80 -9.28 -4.15
N LEU A 365 -10.77 -8.87 -3.33
CA LEU A 365 -12.19 -8.91 -3.67
C LEU A 365 -12.50 -8.05 -4.89
N TRP A 366 -11.97 -6.83 -4.92
CA TRP A 366 -12.12 -5.89 -6.03
C TRP A 366 -11.45 -6.39 -7.33
N HIS A 367 -10.24 -6.93 -7.25
CA HIS A 367 -9.52 -7.43 -8.42
C HIS A 367 -10.13 -8.73 -8.94
N PHE A 368 -10.25 -9.74 -8.08
CA PHE A 368 -10.72 -11.05 -8.52
C PHE A 368 -12.19 -11.05 -8.91
N GLY A 369 -13.04 -10.25 -8.25
CA GLY A 369 -14.43 -10.07 -8.65
C GLY A 369 -14.53 -9.60 -10.10
N ARG A 370 -13.77 -8.58 -10.48
CA ARG A 370 -13.73 -8.08 -11.86
C ARG A 370 -13.15 -9.10 -12.84
N THR A 371 -12.11 -9.85 -12.46
CA THR A 371 -11.50 -10.86 -13.35
C THR A 371 -12.38 -12.09 -13.57
N LEU A 372 -13.23 -12.44 -12.60
CA LEU A 372 -14.12 -13.61 -12.68
C LEU A 372 -15.40 -13.26 -13.44
N GLU A 373 -16.04 -12.16 -13.07
CA GLU A 373 -17.40 -11.84 -13.53
C GLU A 373 -17.46 -10.86 -14.70
N HIS A 374 -16.38 -10.12 -14.97
CA HIS A 374 -16.34 -9.08 -16.00
C HIS A 374 -17.56 -8.13 -15.96
N PRO A 375 -17.76 -7.39 -14.85
CA PRO A 375 -18.98 -6.62 -14.61
C PRO A 375 -19.25 -5.55 -15.68
N PHE A 376 -20.53 -5.35 -16.01
CA PHE A 376 -20.94 -4.40 -17.05
C PHE A 376 -21.24 -2.99 -16.52
N ASN A 377 -21.66 -2.89 -15.26
CA ASN A 377 -22.03 -1.66 -14.56
C ASN A 377 -21.57 -1.70 -13.09
N GLN A 378 -21.84 -0.64 -12.32
CA GLN A 378 -21.37 -0.60 -10.93
C GLN A 378 -22.04 -1.67 -10.05
N ALA A 379 -23.33 -1.94 -10.25
CA ALA A 379 -24.04 -2.96 -9.46
C ALA A 379 -23.48 -4.37 -9.67
N ASP A 380 -23.16 -4.73 -10.92
CA ASP A 380 -22.50 -5.99 -11.25
C ASP A 380 -21.12 -6.07 -10.59
N GLN A 381 -20.37 -4.95 -10.53
CA GLN A 381 -19.06 -4.92 -9.88
C GLN A 381 -19.17 -5.15 -8.37
N VAL A 382 -20.12 -4.49 -7.70
CA VAL A 382 -20.38 -4.74 -6.27
C VAL A 382 -20.78 -6.19 -6.03
N PHE A 383 -21.66 -6.75 -6.88
CA PHE A 383 -22.04 -8.16 -6.79
C PHE A 383 -20.84 -9.10 -6.98
N SER A 384 -19.93 -8.78 -7.91
CA SER A 384 -18.74 -9.61 -8.21
C SER A 384 -17.79 -9.77 -7.02
N MET A 385 -17.77 -8.82 -6.08
CA MET A 385 -16.99 -8.97 -4.85
C MET A 385 -17.52 -10.10 -3.97
N PHE A 386 -18.83 -10.33 -3.91
CA PHE A 386 -19.39 -11.49 -3.19
C PHE A 386 -18.99 -12.80 -3.88
N VAL A 387 -18.98 -12.83 -5.22
CA VAL A 387 -18.54 -14.03 -5.97
C VAL A 387 -17.06 -14.34 -5.72
N ALA A 388 -16.21 -13.31 -5.63
CA ALA A 388 -14.80 -13.48 -5.28
C ALA A 388 -14.59 -13.83 -3.79
N ASP A 389 -15.55 -13.51 -2.93
CA ASP A 389 -15.50 -13.81 -1.50
C ASP A 389 -15.97 -15.25 -1.19
N ASP A 390 -16.88 -15.80 -2.01
CA ASP A 390 -17.46 -17.14 -1.86
C ASP A 390 -16.39 -18.24 -1.79
N ASP A 391 -16.39 -19.00 -0.69
CA ASP A 391 -15.39 -20.02 -0.39
C ASP A 391 -15.88 -21.46 -0.67
N ASN A 392 -17.18 -21.63 -0.92
CA ASN A 392 -17.81 -22.94 -1.02
C ASN A 392 -18.70 -23.11 -2.27
N GLY A 393 -18.94 -22.05 -3.03
CA GLY A 393 -19.77 -22.04 -4.23
C GLY A 393 -21.27 -21.89 -3.97
N ASP A 394 -21.66 -21.47 -2.76
CA ASP A 394 -23.03 -21.32 -2.30
C ASP A 394 -23.24 -19.98 -1.58
N LEU A 395 -23.56 -18.94 -2.34
CA LEU A 395 -23.90 -17.61 -1.80
C LEU A 395 -25.12 -17.57 -0.85
N SER A 396 -25.86 -18.68 -0.67
CA SER A 396 -27.08 -18.70 0.12
C SER A 396 -26.86 -18.83 1.63
N ASP A 397 -25.67 -19.20 2.07
CA ASP A 397 -25.22 -19.17 3.47
C ASP A 397 -24.36 -17.93 3.81
N GLY A 398 -24.04 -17.14 2.78
CA GLY A 398 -23.26 -15.92 2.86
C GLY A 398 -21.90 -16.09 2.24
N THR A 399 -20.98 -15.20 2.61
CA THR A 399 -19.57 -15.25 2.22
C THR A 399 -18.74 -14.79 3.42
N PRO A 400 -17.45 -15.16 3.55
CA PRO A 400 -16.62 -14.86 4.71
C PRO A 400 -16.63 -13.39 5.16
N ASN A 401 -16.72 -12.46 4.21
CA ASN A 401 -16.75 -11.01 4.40
C ASN A 401 -18.08 -10.37 3.96
N TYR A 402 -19.16 -11.17 3.86
CA TYR A 402 -20.48 -10.71 3.41
C TYR A 402 -20.94 -9.43 4.10
N ALA A 403 -20.78 -9.36 5.43
CA ALA A 403 -21.22 -8.20 6.20
C ALA A 403 -20.46 -6.91 5.82
N ALA A 404 -19.16 -7.01 5.57
CA ALA A 404 -18.32 -5.86 5.22
C ALA A 404 -18.69 -5.31 3.84
N ILE A 405 -18.90 -6.21 2.87
CA ILE A 405 -19.29 -5.87 1.50
C ILE A 405 -20.71 -5.29 1.48
N CYS A 406 -21.65 -5.96 2.16
CA CYS A 406 -23.05 -5.56 2.15
C CYS A 406 -23.30 -4.25 2.92
N ALA A 407 -22.61 -4.01 4.04
CA ALA A 407 -22.72 -2.73 4.77
C ALA A 407 -22.26 -1.54 3.91
N ALA A 408 -21.15 -1.69 3.19
CA ALA A 408 -20.67 -0.66 2.25
C ALA A 408 -21.67 -0.44 1.12
N ALA A 409 -22.17 -1.51 0.50
CA ALA A 409 -23.17 -1.42 -0.55
C ALA A 409 -24.43 -0.68 -0.08
N GLN A 410 -24.94 -0.97 1.13
CA GLN A 410 -26.13 -0.31 1.67
C GLN A 410 -25.89 1.15 2.08
N LYS A 411 -24.68 1.51 2.53
CA LYS A 411 -24.32 2.90 2.80
C LYS A 411 -24.41 3.76 1.53
N HIS A 412 -24.13 3.16 0.37
CA HIS A 412 -24.21 3.80 -0.95
C HIS A 412 -25.50 3.47 -1.74
N ASP A 413 -26.48 2.81 -1.14
CA ASP A 413 -27.81 2.55 -1.72
C ASP A 413 -28.86 2.54 -0.61
N THR A 414 -29.09 3.70 -0.01
CA THR A 414 -29.99 3.85 1.15
C THR A 414 -31.46 3.58 0.83
N ASN A 415 -31.86 3.59 -0.44
CA ASN A 415 -33.23 3.30 -0.86
C ASN A 415 -33.42 1.86 -1.37
N GLY A 416 -32.32 1.09 -1.50
CA GLY A 416 -32.30 -0.33 -1.84
C GLY A 416 -32.72 -0.63 -3.28
N ASN A 417 -32.48 0.28 -4.22
CA ASN A 417 -32.90 0.13 -5.62
C ASN A 417 -31.73 -0.16 -6.59
N GLY A 418 -30.48 -0.05 -6.12
CA GLY A 418 -29.28 -0.05 -6.93
C GLY A 418 -28.38 -1.27 -6.69
N TYR A 419 -27.88 -1.41 -5.46
CA TYR A 419 -27.02 -2.52 -5.05
C TYR A 419 -27.83 -3.60 -4.33
N SER A 420 -27.52 -4.86 -4.64
CA SER A 420 -28.21 -6.00 -4.05
C SER A 420 -27.21 -6.95 -3.42
N CYS A 421 -27.29 -7.11 -2.11
CA CYS A 421 -26.56 -8.17 -1.43
C CYS A 421 -27.21 -9.53 -1.72
N PRO A 422 -26.42 -10.61 -1.89
CA PRO A 422 -26.96 -11.96 -2.05
C PRO A 422 -27.98 -12.30 -0.97
N THR A 423 -29.11 -12.89 -1.36
CA THR A 423 -30.17 -13.26 -0.42
C THR A 423 -29.75 -14.50 0.37
N LEU A 424 -29.63 -14.36 1.69
CA LEU A 424 -29.34 -15.47 2.57
C LEU A 424 -30.59 -16.33 2.81
N THR A 425 -30.47 -17.64 2.63
CA THR A 425 -31.52 -18.62 2.95
C THR A 425 -31.10 -19.60 4.04
N ASP A 426 -29.79 -19.73 4.28
CA ASP A 426 -29.22 -20.31 5.48
C ASP A 426 -28.62 -19.20 6.36
N PHE A 427 -29.22 -18.92 7.51
CA PHE A 427 -28.84 -17.75 8.32
C PHE A 427 -29.26 -17.88 9.78
N VAL A 428 -28.69 -16.98 10.60
CA VAL A 428 -29.10 -16.72 11.98
C VAL A 428 -29.75 -15.34 12.02
N THR A 429 -30.95 -15.23 12.61
CA THR A 429 -31.59 -13.95 12.90
C THR A 429 -31.36 -13.57 14.35
N VAL A 430 -31.04 -12.31 14.59
CA VAL A 430 -31.02 -11.71 15.94
C VAL A 430 -32.00 -10.54 15.94
N ALA A 431 -33.08 -10.66 16.70
CA ALA A 431 -34.05 -9.60 16.90
C ALA A 431 -33.84 -8.98 18.29
N HIS A 432 -33.50 -7.70 18.31
CA HIS A 432 -33.26 -6.95 19.54
C HIS A 432 -33.94 -5.59 19.45
N ALA A 433 -34.60 -5.17 20.53
CA ALA A 433 -35.13 -3.82 20.66
C ALA A 433 -34.03 -2.91 21.22
N PRO A 434 -33.53 -1.93 20.46
CA PRO A 434 -32.41 -1.10 20.89
C PRO A 434 -32.73 -0.32 22.18
N LEU A 435 -31.75 -0.19 23.05
CA LEU A 435 -31.81 0.77 24.15
C LEU A 435 -31.66 2.17 23.56
N THR A 436 -32.45 3.13 24.05
CA THR A 436 -32.46 4.50 23.56
C THR A 436 -31.95 5.46 24.63
N THR A 437 -31.36 6.58 24.22
CA THR A 437 -31.06 7.68 25.14
C THR A 437 -32.35 8.33 25.67
N PRO A 438 -32.44 8.68 26.97
CA PRO A 438 -31.49 8.39 28.04
C PRO A 438 -31.72 7.04 28.73
N GLN A 439 -30.65 6.46 29.26
CA GLN A 439 -30.71 5.36 30.22
C GLN A 439 -30.26 5.81 31.62
N SER A 440 -30.77 5.13 32.66
CA SER A 440 -30.35 5.38 34.04
C SER A 440 -29.16 4.52 34.43
N ALA A 441 -28.25 5.06 35.25
CA ALA A 441 -27.13 4.30 35.81
C ALA A 441 -27.62 3.06 36.59
N GLY A 442 -26.93 1.94 36.43
CA GLY A 442 -27.34 0.66 37.01
C GLY A 442 -27.09 -0.51 36.07
N GLY A 443 -27.67 -1.67 36.39
CA GLY A 443 -27.69 -2.82 35.49
C GLY A 443 -28.73 -2.62 34.41
N LEU A 444 -28.30 -2.62 33.15
CA LEU A 444 -29.18 -2.59 31.98
C LEU A 444 -29.28 -3.99 31.38
N ASP A 445 -30.50 -4.39 31.05
CA ASP A 445 -30.79 -5.70 30.47
C ASP A 445 -30.70 -5.65 28.95
N PHE A 446 -29.93 -6.57 28.39
CA PHE A 446 -29.85 -6.81 26.95
C PHE A 446 -30.54 -8.13 26.69
N VAL A 447 -31.63 -8.10 25.95
CA VAL A 447 -32.44 -9.28 25.62
C VAL A 447 -32.65 -9.31 24.11
N CYS A 448 -32.48 -10.49 23.51
CA CYS A 448 -32.72 -10.71 22.09
C CYS A 448 -33.40 -12.06 21.84
N ASP A 449 -34.19 -12.10 20.77
CA ASP A 449 -34.73 -13.34 20.20
C ASP A 449 -33.81 -13.80 19.06
N VAL A 450 -33.33 -15.04 19.14
CA VAL A 450 -32.44 -15.64 18.15
C VAL A 450 -33.10 -16.86 17.52
N ALA A 451 -33.04 -16.93 16.20
CA ALA A 451 -33.49 -18.08 15.42
C ALA A 451 -32.45 -18.45 14.36
N THR A 452 -32.45 -19.70 13.92
CA THR A 452 -31.60 -20.15 12.81
C THR A 452 -32.37 -21.09 11.90
N THR A 453 -32.05 -21.07 10.61
CA THR A 453 -32.64 -21.97 9.62
C THR A 453 -31.93 -23.31 9.52
N SER A 454 -30.70 -23.43 10.04
CA SER A 454 -29.92 -24.67 10.10
C SER A 454 -29.12 -24.80 11.42
N GLY A 455 -28.84 -26.04 11.84
CA GLY A 455 -28.10 -26.28 13.09
C GLY A 455 -28.83 -25.83 14.36
N THR A 456 -28.06 -25.51 15.40
CA THR A 456 -28.54 -24.95 16.68
C THR A 456 -27.68 -23.77 17.11
N ILE A 457 -28.25 -22.81 17.83
CA ILE A 457 -27.49 -21.69 18.41
C ILE A 457 -26.54 -22.20 19.48
N ASP A 458 -25.26 -21.84 19.38
CA ASP A 458 -24.21 -22.26 20.31
C ASP A 458 -23.46 -21.09 20.98
N ASP A 459 -23.48 -19.88 20.40
CA ASP A 459 -22.98 -18.65 21.01
C ASP A 459 -23.94 -17.48 20.82
N VAL A 460 -24.10 -16.65 21.86
CA VAL A 460 -24.76 -15.34 21.78
C VAL A 460 -23.99 -14.35 22.63
N THR A 461 -23.44 -13.32 22.00
CA THR A 461 -22.48 -12.40 22.63
C THR A 461 -22.87 -10.94 22.36
N LEU A 462 -22.96 -10.15 23.43
CA LEU A 462 -23.02 -8.69 23.42
C LEU A 462 -21.60 -8.15 23.33
N HIS A 463 -21.36 -7.29 22.37
CA HIS A 463 -20.15 -6.50 22.22
C HIS A 463 -20.51 -5.04 22.48
N TYR A 464 -19.75 -4.34 23.31
CA TYR A 464 -20.02 -2.93 23.62
C TYR A 464 -18.73 -2.14 23.80
N THR A 465 -18.77 -0.86 23.49
CA THR A 465 -17.77 0.11 23.93
C THR A 465 -18.37 0.99 25.01
N ARG A 466 -17.56 1.35 26.00
CA ARG A 466 -17.93 2.27 27.08
C ARG A 466 -16.88 3.37 27.12
N ASN A 467 -17.26 4.59 26.73
CA ASN A 467 -16.34 5.74 26.62
C ASN A 467 -15.06 5.37 25.82
N GLY A 468 -15.22 4.65 24.71
CA GLY A 468 -14.12 4.17 23.85
C GLY A 468 -13.37 2.94 24.33
N LEU A 469 -13.75 2.32 25.46
CA LEU A 469 -13.16 1.08 25.96
C LEU A 469 -14.03 -0.13 25.63
N GLU A 470 -13.45 -1.13 24.96
CA GLU A 470 -14.15 -2.34 24.56
C GLU A 470 -14.50 -3.26 25.75
N GLY A 471 -15.63 -3.93 25.63
CA GLY A 471 -16.11 -4.97 26.54
C GLY A 471 -17.03 -5.95 25.82
N GLN A 472 -17.21 -7.12 26.43
CA GLN A 472 -18.12 -8.16 25.92
C GLN A 472 -18.80 -8.90 27.06
N ALA A 473 -20.00 -9.43 26.79
CA ALA A 473 -20.76 -10.26 27.71
C ALA A 473 -21.54 -11.36 26.97
N THR A 474 -21.48 -12.59 27.46
CA THR A 474 -22.29 -13.70 26.94
C THR A 474 -23.75 -13.53 27.39
N LEU A 475 -24.70 -13.75 26.48
CA LEU A 475 -26.12 -13.83 26.79
C LEU A 475 -26.52 -15.27 27.04
N ALA A 476 -27.18 -15.52 28.17
CA ALA A 476 -27.66 -16.85 28.53
C ALA A 476 -29.12 -17.03 28.13
N ALA A 477 -29.52 -18.26 27.81
CA ALA A 477 -30.93 -18.58 27.59
C ALA A 477 -31.77 -18.22 28.81
N THR A 478 -32.84 -17.44 28.62
CA THR A 478 -33.69 -16.95 29.72
C THR A 478 -34.67 -18.01 30.23
N GLY A 479 -34.87 -19.08 29.44
CA GLY A 479 -35.88 -20.11 29.65
C GLY A 479 -37.09 -19.98 28.72
N ASN A 480 -37.26 -18.82 28.07
CA ASN A 480 -38.20 -18.68 26.94
C ASN A 480 -37.54 -19.23 25.65
N PRO A 481 -38.28 -19.97 24.80
CA PRO A 481 -37.70 -20.52 23.58
C PRO A 481 -37.16 -19.44 22.64
N GLY A 482 -35.86 -19.50 22.31
CA GLY A 482 -35.19 -18.56 21.42
C GLY A 482 -34.72 -17.26 22.07
N GLU A 483 -35.06 -16.99 23.33
CA GLU A 483 -34.72 -15.74 24.01
C GLU A 483 -33.43 -15.89 24.83
N PHE A 484 -32.52 -14.95 24.63
CA PHE A 484 -31.24 -14.86 25.34
C PHE A 484 -31.12 -13.49 26.00
N GLY A 485 -30.50 -13.44 27.17
CA GLY A 485 -30.27 -12.17 27.85
C GLY A 485 -29.09 -12.12 28.81
N THR A 486 -28.67 -10.90 29.11
CA THR A 486 -27.64 -10.59 30.11
C THR A 486 -27.91 -9.21 30.72
N THR A 487 -27.28 -8.93 31.86
CA THR A 487 -27.36 -7.62 32.51
C THR A 487 -25.95 -7.06 32.68
N VAL A 488 -25.71 -5.85 32.17
CA VAL A 488 -24.41 -5.18 32.25
C VAL A 488 -24.52 -3.89 33.07
N PRO A 489 -23.64 -3.67 34.07
CA PRO A 489 -23.69 -2.45 34.88
C PRO A 489 -22.98 -1.27 34.20
N PHE A 490 -23.68 -0.14 34.11
CA PHE A 490 -23.15 1.14 33.61
C PHE A 490 -23.29 2.26 34.65
N SER A 491 -22.51 3.32 34.47
CA SER A 491 -22.44 4.51 35.33
C SER A 491 -23.03 5.72 34.63
N SER A 492 -23.46 6.72 35.41
CA SER A 492 -23.88 8.00 34.83
C SER A 492 -22.69 8.68 34.14
N GLY A 493 -22.93 9.22 32.95
CA GLY A 493 -21.95 9.83 32.05
C GLY A 493 -21.32 8.85 31.06
N ASP A 494 -21.66 7.56 31.10
CA ASP A 494 -21.17 6.61 30.11
C ASP A 494 -21.89 6.82 28.76
N GLN A 495 -21.10 6.89 27.69
CA GLN A 495 -21.53 6.76 26.30
C GLN A 495 -21.28 5.32 25.86
N VAL A 496 -22.30 4.67 25.31
CA VAL A 496 -22.26 3.24 24.99
C VAL A 496 -22.67 3.01 23.55
N THR A 497 -21.77 2.42 22.77
CA THR A 497 -22.13 1.76 21.51
C THR A 497 -22.13 0.25 21.71
N TYR A 498 -23.00 -0.48 21.03
CA TYR A 498 -23.08 -1.93 21.18
C TYR A 498 -23.72 -2.64 19.99
N TYR A 499 -23.46 -3.94 19.90
CA TYR A 499 -24.16 -4.86 19.00
C TYR A 499 -24.19 -6.27 19.60
N ILE A 500 -25.08 -7.11 19.09
CA ILE A 500 -25.21 -8.51 19.50
C ILE A 500 -24.84 -9.40 18.31
N THR A 501 -24.09 -10.45 18.58
CA THR A 501 -23.77 -11.54 17.64
C THR A 501 -24.43 -12.83 18.13
N ALA A 502 -24.87 -13.68 17.21
CA ALA A 502 -25.26 -15.04 17.51
C ALA A 502 -24.70 -16.01 16.46
N GLY A 503 -24.07 -17.08 16.93
CA GLY A 503 -23.53 -18.15 16.10
C GLY A 503 -24.38 -19.41 16.15
N SER A 504 -24.34 -20.19 15.07
CA SER A 504 -24.86 -21.56 15.04
C SER A 504 -23.75 -22.60 14.91
N THR A 505 -24.08 -23.85 15.26
CA THR A 505 -23.20 -25.01 15.09
C THR A 505 -22.83 -25.31 13.64
N THR A 506 -23.50 -24.69 12.66
CA THR A 506 -23.19 -24.81 11.23
C THR A 506 -22.20 -23.74 10.75
N GLY A 507 -21.81 -22.79 11.62
CA GLY A 507 -20.88 -21.72 11.31
C GLY A 507 -21.55 -20.41 10.92
N ASN A 508 -22.88 -20.38 10.81
CA ASN A 508 -23.61 -19.18 10.41
C ASN A 508 -23.66 -18.17 11.56
N VAL A 509 -23.50 -16.89 11.22
CA VAL A 509 -23.50 -15.79 12.19
C VAL A 509 -24.56 -14.77 11.82
N GLY A 510 -25.31 -14.33 12.82
CA GLY A 510 -26.30 -13.25 12.72
C GLY A 510 -25.96 -12.13 13.68
N THR A 511 -26.34 -10.90 13.32
CA THR A 511 -26.06 -9.71 14.14
C THR A 511 -27.27 -8.81 14.34
N ALA A 512 -27.29 -8.08 15.45
CA ALA A 512 -28.22 -6.98 15.72
C ALA A 512 -27.43 -5.74 16.24
N PRO A 513 -27.45 -4.61 15.51
CA PRO A 513 -28.11 -4.43 14.22
C PRO A 513 -27.46 -5.30 13.14
N GLN A 514 -28.16 -5.48 12.02
CA GLN A 514 -27.62 -6.24 10.89
C GLN A 514 -26.29 -5.61 10.43
N PHE A 515 -25.34 -6.45 10.03
CA PHE A 515 -23.99 -6.03 9.59
C PHE A 515 -23.12 -5.37 10.65
N ALA A 516 -23.39 -5.57 11.93
CA ALA A 516 -22.39 -5.27 12.95
C ALA A 516 -21.07 -6.03 12.67
N PRO A 517 -19.90 -5.45 12.98
CA PRO A 517 -19.68 -4.24 13.77
C PRO A 517 -19.81 -2.90 13.01
N PHE A 518 -20.14 -2.91 11.71
CA PHE A 518 -20.18 -1.69 10.89
C PHE A 518 -21.36 -0.78 11.23
N PHE A 519 -22.49 -1.40 11.57
CA PHE A 519 -23.60 -0.73 12.23
C PHE A 519 -23.64 -1.14 13.70
N VAL A 520 -23.90 -0.17 14.57
CA VAL A 520 -24.02 -0.37 16.02
C VAL A 520 -25.23 0.40 16.54
N HIS A 521 -25.76 -0.04 17.67
CA HIS A 521 -26.69 0.76 18.47
C HIS A 521 -25.90 1.69 19.39
N GLU A 522 -26.50 2.82 19.74
CA GLU A 522 -25.90 3.81 20.64
C GLU A 522 -26.93 4.31 21.66
N PHE A 523 -26.47 4.51 22.89
CA PHE A 523 -27.23 5.22 23.91
C PHE A 523 -26.32 5.87 24.96
N ASP A 524 -26.83 6.91 25.60
CA ASP A 524 -26.17 7.61 26.69
C ASP A 524 -26.84 7.39 28.04
N LEU A 525 -26.01 7.32 29.09
CA LEU A 525 -26.45 7.34 30.47
C LEU A 525 -26.35 8.74 31.06
N THR A 526 -27.37 9.56 30.88
CA THR A 526 -27.41 10.92 31.45
C THR A 526 -28.46 11.08 32.54
N ALA A 527 -28.20 11.99 33.49
CA ALA A 527 -29.17 12.40 34.50
C ALA A 527 -30.26 13.31 33.92
N GLU A 528 -29.95 14.05 32.86
CA GLU A 528 -30.86 14.96 32.15
C GLU A 528 -30.62 14.81 30.65
N PHE A 529 -31.69 14.60 29.87
CA PHE A 529 -31.65 14.55 28.41
C PHE A 529 -32.74 15.47 27.87
N ASP A 530 -32.34 16.33 26.94
CA ASP A 530 -33.26 17.17 26.18
C ASP A 530 -32.88 17.05 24.70
N PRO A 531 -33.76 16.51 23.84
CA PRO A 531 -33.53 16.44 22.40
C PRO A 531 -33.65 17.81 21.74
N MET A 532 -33.93 18.89 22.47
CA MET A 532 -34.01 20.28 22.01
C MET A 532 -35.15 20.59 21.03
N GLU A 533 -35.94 19.58 20.66
CA GLU A 533 -37.13 19.69 19.81
C GLU A 533 -38.25 20.57 20.38
N THR A 534 -38.26 20.77 21.71
CA THR A 534 -39.21 21.68 22.35
C THR A 534 -38.49 22.59 23.34
N ASP A 535 -39.10 23.75 23.62
CA ASP A 535 -38.55 24.64 24.64
C ASP A 535 -38.77 24.05 26.04
N MET A 536 -37.75 23.43 26.61
CA MET A 536 -37.77 22.94 28.00
C MET A 536 -37.32 24.00 29.02
N GLY A 537 -37.08 25.25 28.60
CA GLY A 537 -36.77 26.36 29.48
C GLY A 537 -35.28 26.57 29.77
N TRP A 538 -34.39 26.06 28.90
CA TRP A 538 -32.97 26.39 28.95
C TRP A 538 -32.74 27.88 28.75
N SER A 539 -31.88 28.45 29.57
CA SER A 539 -31.46 29.84 29.48
C SER A 539 -30.08 29.94 28.84
N VAL A 540 -29.95 30.87 27.90
CA VAL A 540 -28.68 31.11 27.18
C VAL A 540 -27.83 32.10 27.97
N ASN A 541 -26.59 31.71 28.23
CA ASN A 541 -25.55 32.58 28.79
C ASN A 541 -25.93 33.24 30.13
N ASP A 542 -26.64 32.52 31.01
CA ASP A 542 -27.07 33.05 32.31
C ASP A 542 -25.90 33.55 33.18
N GLU A 543 -24.72 32.94 33.03
CA GLU A 543 -23.51 33.32 33.78
C GLU A 543 -22.64 34.36 33.05
N GLY A 544 -22.99 34.77 31.82
CA GLY A 544 -22.23 35.74 31.04
C GLY A 544 -20.85 35.24 30.57
N THR A 545 -20.61 33.94 30.58
CA THR A 545 -19.32 33.30 30.24
C THR A 545 -19.26 32.74 28.83
N ASP A 546 -20.33 32.88 28.04
CA ASP A 546 -20.36 32.46 26.64
C ASP A 546 -19.21 33.09 25.84
N ASN A 547 -18.48 32.25 25.12
CA ASN A 547 -17.30 32.61 24.34
C ASN A 547 -17.56 32.56 22.82
N ALA A 548 -18.81 32.41 22.39
CA ALA A 548 -19.20 32.56 20.99
C ALA A 548 -18.68 33.92 20.47
N THR A 549 -17.81 33.87 19.46
CA THR A 549 -17.18 35.08 18.88
C THR A 549 -18.09 35.78 17.88
N THR A 550 -19.11 35.08 17.36
CA THR A 550 -20.18 35.60 16.50
C THR A 550 -21.53 35.01 16.90
N GLY A 551 -22.58 35.80 16.71
CA GLY A 551 -23.97 35.46 17.03
C GLY A 551 -24.26 35.17 18.51
N VAL A 552 -25.40 34.54 18.78
CA VAL A 552 -25.87 34.12 20.12
C VAL A 552 -26.52 32.75 19.94
N TRP A 553 -26.32 31.84 20.90
CA TRP A 553 -27.00 30.55 20.88
C TRP A 553 -28.51 30.73 20.71
N THR A 554 -29.06 30.13 19.66
CA THR A 554 -30.48 30.13 19.33
C THR A 554 -30.93 28.71 19.03
N ARG A 555 -32.14 28.35 19.50
CA ARG A 555 -32.74 27.04 19.28
C ARG A 555 -33.62 27.09 18.04
N VAL A 556 -33.17 26.49 16.95
CA VAL A 556 -33.78 26.56 15.63
C VAL A 556 -33.55 25.25 14.87
N ASP A 557 -34.25 25.08 13.76
CA ASP A 557 -33.90 24.16 12.68
C ASP A 557 -32.87 24.87 11.78
N PRO A 558 -31.58 24.51 11.85
CA PRO A 558 -30.52 25.21 11.13
C PRO A 558 -30.70 25.22 9.59
N ASN A 559 -30.31 26.33 8.95
CA ASN A 559 -30.15 26.33 7.49
C ASN A 559 -28.78 25.72 7.16
N GLY A 560 -28.78 24.63 6.38
CA GLY A 560 -27.61 23.85 6.07
C GLY A 560 -26.60 24.59 5.19
N THR A 561 -25.32 24.44 5.54
CA THR A 561 -24.17 24.90 4.77
C THR A 561 -23.05 23.86 4.88
N ALA A 562 -21.91 24.05 4.21
CA ALA A 562 -20.77 23.15 4.37
C ALA A 562 -20.16 23.13 5.79
N ALA A 563 -20.56 24.04 6.70
CA ALA A 563 -20.06 24.10 8.08
C ALA A 563 -21.16 24.10 9.15
N GLN A 564 -22.43 24.02 8.75
CA GLN A 564 -23.59 23.96 9.64
C GLN A 564 -24.54 22.89 9.10
N PRO A 565 -24.98 21.91 9.91
CA PRO A 565 -25.94 20.91 9.44
C PRO A 565 -27.28 21.59 9.08
N GLU A 566 -28.16 20.93 8.33
CA GLU A 566 -29.56 21.40 8.15
C GLU A 566 -30.36 20.92 9.36
N ASP A 567 -30.64 19.61 9.46
CA ASP A 567 -31.28 19.01 10.63
C ASP A 567 -30.26 18.68 11.74
N ASP A 568 -30.74 18.50 12.97
CA ASP A 568 -29.90 17.95 14.03
C ASP A 568 -29.63 16.43 13.82
N HIS A 569 -28.76 15.86 14.66
CA HIS A 569 -28.36 14.45 14.54
C HIS A 569 -29.21 13.49 15.41
N THR A 570 -30.30 13.96 16.03
CA THR A 570 -31.16 13.09 16.82
C THR A 570 -32.19 12.39 15.92
N VAL A 571 -32.57 11.15 16.28
CA VAL A 571 -33.54 10.38 15.48
C VAL A 571 -34.88 11.12 15.43
N ASP A 572 -35.35 11.44 14.23
CA ASP A 572 -36.53 12.28 13.95
C ASP A 572 -36.44 13.73 14.48
N GLY A 573 -35.24 14.18 14.84
CA GLY A 573 -34.99 15.55 15.30
C GLY A 573 -34.72 16.51 14.14
N THR A 574 -35.05 17.78 14.38
CA THR A 574 -34.83 18.88 13.43
C THR A 574 -34.27 20.12 14.11
N ILE A 575 -34.40 20.25 15.44
CA ILE A 575 -34.12 21.50 16.15
C ILE A 575 -32.92 21.32 17.07
N CYS A 576 -31.89 22.14 16.88
CA CYS A 576 -30.76 22.20 17.79
C CYS A 576 -30.39 23.64 18.18
N TRP A 577 -29.41 23.76 19.06
CA TRP A 577 -28.80 25.05 19.39
C TRP A 577 -27.64 25.33 18.44
N VAL A 578 -27.67 26.48 17.78
CA VAL A 578 -26.58 27.02 16.95
C VAL A 578 -26.22 28.43 17.41
N THR A 579 -24.99 28.88 17.17
CA THR A 579 -24.51 30.22 17.56
C THR A 579 -25.07 31.36 16.68
N GLY A 580 -26.30 31.21 16.18
CA GLY A 580 -26.98 32.09 15.23
C GLY A 580 -27.47 31.31 14.01
N GLN A 581 -28.43 31.87 13.29
CA GLN A 581 -29.08 31.23 12.14
C GLN A 581 -28.68 31.96 10.86
N GLY A 582 -27.84 31.30 10.05
CA GLY A 582 -27.42 31.81 8.74
C GLY A 582 -28.59 31.92 7.75
N ALA A 583 -28.36 32.59 6.62
CA ALA A 583 -29.36 32.67 5.56
C ALA A 583 -29.45 31.36 4.75
N VAL A 584 -30.61 31.09 4.14
CA VAL A 584 -30.76 30.01 3.16
C VAL A 584 -29.81 30.25 1.98
N ASN A 585 -28.91 29.30 1.70
CA ASN A 585 -27.76 29.43 0.78
C ASN A 585 -26.69 30.44 1.24
N GLY A 586 -26.55 30.65 2.54
CA GLY A 586 -25.48 31.45 3.14
C GLY A 586 -24.09 30.84 2.88
N GLY A 587 -23.05 31.67 3.05
CA GLY A 587 -21.67 31.20 3.01
C GLY A 587 -21.28 30.42 4.26
N ILE A 588 -20.14 29.72 4.21
CA ILE A 588 -19.54 29.08 5.39
C ILE A 588 -19.32 30.13 6.49
N GLY A 589 -19.89 29.88 7.68
CA GLY A 589 -19.78 30.76 8.85
C GLY A 589 -20.75 31.95 8.88
N ASP A 590 -21.86 31.87 8.16
CA ASP A 590 -22.99 32.80 8.27
C ASP A 590 -23.86 32.42 9.49
N ASN A 591 -24.18 33.39 10.36
CA ASN A 591 -24.98 33.16 11.57
C ASN A 591 -25.82 34.37 12.03
#